data_AF-A0A7Z9VLD3-F1
#
_entry.id   AF-A0A7Z9VLD3-F1
#
_cell.length_a   1.000
_cell.length_b   1.000
_cell.length_c   1.000
_cell.angle_alpha   90.00
_cell.angle_beta   90.00
_cell.angle_gamma   90.00
#
_symmetry.space_group_name_H-M   'P 1'
#
loop_
_entity.id
_entity.type
_entity.pdbx_description
1 polymer ?
#
loop_
_entity_poly.entity_id
_entity_poly.type
_entity_poly.pdbx_seq_one_letter_code
_entity_poly.pdbx_strand_id
1 'polypeptide(L)' 'MDKKRVIKRLVAGQSTTDGAGVNLTRIIGSPELNMLDPFLLLDEFGSDNPDDYIAGFPPHPHRGFET' A
#
# COMPACT_ATOMS: atom_id res chain seq x y z
N MET A 1 -7.67 -2.94 -34.79
CA MET A 1 -8.77 -3.03 -33.80
C MET A 1 -8.17 -2.72 -32.45
N ASP A 2 -8.68 -1.68 -31.79
CA ASP A 2 -8.14 -1.22 -30.51
C ASP A 2 -8.49 -2.24 -29.42
N LYS A 3 -7.50 -2.98 -28.93
CA LYS A 3 -7.70 -4.08 -27.99
C LYS A 3 -7.90 -3.47 -26.60
N LYS A 4 -9.16 -3.40 -26.15
CA LYS A 4 -9.50 -2.88 -24.82
C LYS A 4 -8.77 -3.69 -23.74
N ARG A 5 -8.24 -2.98 -22.74
CA ARG A 5 -7.68 -3.62 -21.54
C ARG A 5 -8.78 -4.37 -20.80
N VAL A 6 -8.43 -5.55 -20.30
CA VAL A 6 -9.32 -6.39 -19.48
C VAL A 6 -8.67 -6.61 -18.12
N ILE A 7 -9.50 -6.75 -17.09
CA ILE A 7 -9.03 -7.09 -15.75
C ILE A 7 -8.50 -8.52 -15.79
N LYS A 8 -7.22 -8.71 -15.44
CA LYS A 8 -6.60 -10.04 -15.39
C LYS A 8 -6.70 -10.70 -14.03
N ARG A 9 -6.73 -9.91 -12.97
CA ARG A 9 -6.73 -10.37 -11.59
C ARG A 9 -7.36 -9.32 -10.69
N LEU A 10 -8.09 -9.78 -9.68
CA LEU A 10 -8.54 -8.99 -8.54
C LEU A 10 -7.71 -9.43 -7.33
N VAL A 11 -7.25 -8.47 -6.53
CA VAL A 11 -6.47 -8.71 -5.31
C VAL A 11 -7.12 -7.90 -4.20
N ALA A 12 -7.40 -8.53 -3.08
CA ALA A 12 -7.89 -7.84 -1.90
C ALA A 12 -6.70 -7.25 -1.12
N GLY A 13 -6.88 -6.06 -0.55
CA GLY A 13 -5.88 -5.51 0.36
C GLY A 13 -5.83 -6.29 1.68
N GLN A 14 -4.66 -6.28 2.31
CA GLN A 14 -4.43 -6.95 3.59
C GLN A 14 -4.29 -5.90 4.70
N SER A 15 -5.11 -5.98 5.75
CA SER A 15 -4.96 -5.14 6.93
C SER A 15 -3.62 -5.43 7.63
N THR A 16 -2.87 -4.37 7.95
CA THR A 16 -1.57 -4.44 8.62
C THR A 16 -1.31 -3.14 9.39
N THR A 17 -0.15 -3.06 10.02
CA THR A 17 0.32 -1.89 10.76
C THR A 17 1.73 -1.51 10.30
N ASP A 18 2.04 -0.22 10.25
CA ASP A 18 3.37 0.31 9.89
C ASP A 18 3.70 1.60 10.69
N GLY A 19 4.88 2.17 10.51
CA GLY A 19 5.32 3.39 11.18
C GLY A 19 5.29 3.27 12.70
N ALA A 20 4.71 4.26 13.37
CA ALA A 20 4.52 4.26 14.83
C ALA A 20 3.20 3.60 15.27
N GLY A 21 2.74 2.56 14.55
CA GLY A 21 1.50 1.85 14.87
C GLY A 21 0.30 2.26 14.01
N VAL A 22 0.54 2.84 12.82
CA VAL A 22 -0.51 3.25 11.89
C VAL A 22 -1.18 2.03 11.28
N ASN A 23 -2.50 1.92 11.43
CA ASN A 23 -3.31 0.91 10.78
C ASN A 23 -3.54 1.28 9.31
N LEU A 24 -3.32 0.31 8.42
CA LEU A 24 -3.44 0.50 6.98
C LEU A 24 -3.84 -0.79 6.27
N THR A 25 -4.25 -0.67 5.02
CA THR A 25 -4.53 -1.77 4.10
C THR A 25 -3.46 -1.81 3.01
N ARG A 26 -2.66 -2.87 2.96
CA ARG A 26 -1.59 -3.06 1.96
C ARG A 26 -2.09 -3.81 0.74
N ILE A 27 -1.86 -3.27 -0.46
CA ILE A 27 -2.27 -3.85 -1.73
C ILE A 27 -1.07 -4.37 -2.52
N ILE A 28 -0.18 -3.48 -3.00
CA ILE A 28 1.09 -3.85 -3.66
C ILE A 28 2.16 -3.98 -2.57
N GLY A 29 3.00 -5.01 -2.67
CA GLY A 29 3.93 -5.41 -1.59
C GLY A 29 3.32 -6.41 -0.60
N SER A 30 2.10 -6.87 -0.86
CA SER A 30 1.45 -7.96 -0.11
C SER A 30 1.92 -9.33 -0.60
N PRO A 31 1.72 -10.43 0.17
CA PRO A 31 2.03 -11.79 -0.30
C PRO A 31 1.32 -12.16 -1.61
N GLU A 32 0.11 -11.63 -1.82
CA GLU A 32 -0.67 -11.88 -3.02
C GLU A 32 -0.19 -11.07 -4.23
N LEU A 33 0.27 -9.83 -4.05
CA LEU A 33 0.78 -8.96 -5.10
C LEU A 33 2.08 -8.29 -4.65
N ASN A 34 3.15 -9.07 -4.57
CA ASN A 34 4.44 -8.63 -4.03
C ASN A 34 5.09 -7.52 -4.88
N MET A 35 4.93 -7.56 -6.21
CA MET A 35 5.50 -6.56 -7.11
C MET A 35 4.60 -6.35 -8.31
N LEU A 36 4.49 -5.09 -8.74
CA LEU A 36 3.82 -4.73 -9.98
C LEU A 36 4.65 -3.65 -10.69
N ASP A 37 5.74 -4.07 -11.34
CA ASP A 37 6.68 -3.19 -12.05
C ASP A 37 5.94 -2.12 -12.89
N PRO A 38 6.20 -0.80 -12.68
CA PRO A 38 7.24 -0.20 -11.84
C PRO A 38 6.85 0.14 -10.38
N PHE A 39 5.65 -0.22 -9.95
CA PHE A 39 5.14 0.05 -8.60
C PHE A 39 5.63 -0.99 -7.59
N LEU A 40 6.22 -0.49 -6.50
CA LEU A 40 6.81 -1.32 -5.44
C LEU A 40 5.86 -1.57 -4.28
N LEU A 41 5.05 -0.56 -3.92
CA LEU A 41 4.20 -0.60 -2.75
C LEU A 41 2.98 0.31 -2.96
N LEU A 42 1.83 -0.11 -2.44
CA LEU A 42 0.62 0.70 -2.40
C LEU A 42 -0.13 0.35 -1.12
N ASP A 43 -0.18 1.32 -0.23
CA ASP A 43 -0.91 1.25 1.04
C ASP A 43 -2.04 2.28 1.01
N GLU A 44 -3.22 1.87 1.47
CA GLU A 44 -4.33 2.76 1.81
C GLU A 44 -4.37 2.91 3.33
N PHE A 45 -4.33 4.15 3.82
CA PHE A 45 -4.56 4.43 5.23
C PHE A 45 -5.49 5.63 5.37
N GLY A 46 -6.40 5.53 6.33
CA GLY A 46 -7.46 6.49 6.57
C GLY A 46 -8.47 5.86 7.51
N SER A 47 -8.71 6.50 8.65
CA SER A 47 -9.66 6.03 9.66
C SER A 47 -10.40 7.24 10.24
N ASP A 48 -11.65 7.03 10.65
CA ASP A 48 -12.40 8.00 11.45
C ASP A 48 -11.93 8.00 12.92
N ASN A 49 -11.19 6.98 13.35
CA ASN A 49 -10.58 6.91 14.67
C ASN A 49 -9.14 7.44 14.61
N PRO A 50 -8.83 8.59 15.25
CA PRO A 50 -7.48 9.16 15.26
C PRO A 50 -6.41 8.21 15.81
N ASP A 51 -6.76 7.37 16.79
CA ASP A 51 -5.80 6.46 17.41
C ASP A 51 -5.18 5.47 16.41
N ASP A 52 -5.85 5.24 15.28
CA ASP A 52 -5.37 4.35 14.22
C ASP A 52 -4.25 4.97 13.37
N TYR A 53 -4.02 6.28 13.40
CA TYR A 53 -3.04 6.94 12.51
C TYR A 53 -2.26 8.11 13.12
N ILE A 54 -2.68 8.63 14.28
CA ILE A 54 -2.16 9.88 14.83
C ILE A 54 -0.66 9.84 15.16
N ALA A 55 -0.13 8.65 15.48
CA ALA A 55 1.30 8.46 15.73
C ALA A 55 2.14 8.61 14.44
N GLY A 56 1.53 8.38 13.28
CA GLY A 56 2.08 8.64 11.96
C GLY A 56 3.34 7.83 11.62
N PHE A 57 4.13 8.41 10.72
CA PHE A 57 5.38 7.84 10.23
C PHE A 57 6.54 8.75 10.68
N PRO A 58 7.26 8.38 11.76
CA PRO A 58 8.45 9.13 12.19
C PRO A 58 9.49 9.24 11.07
N PRO A 59 10.45 10.19 11.14
CA PRO A 59 11.49 10.32 10.14
C PRO A 59 12.20 8.98 9.84
N HIS A 60 12.16 8.56 8.57
CA HIS A 60 12.76 7.30 8.10
C HIS A 60 13.37 7.49 6.70
N PRO A 61 14.41 6.72 6.33
CA PRO A 61 15.11 6.90 5.07
C PRO A 61 14.39 6.22 3.90
N HIS A 62 14.56 6.81 2.71
CA HIS A 62 14.25 6.19 1.42
C HIS A 62 15.46 6.27 0.50
N ARG A 63 15.67 5.28 -0.38
CA ARG A 63 16.78 5.26 -1.33
C ARG A 63 16.42 4.44 -2.57
N GLY A 64 16.66 5.00 -3.75
CA GLY A 64 16.63 4.25 -5.02
C GLY A 64 15.24 4.08 -5.64
N PHE A 65 14.22 4.78 -5.11
CA PHE A 65 12.86 4.82 -5.65
C PHE A 65 12.15 6.11 -5.21
N GLU A 66 10.93 6.31 -5.68
CA GLU A 66 10.05 7.44 -5.33
C GLU A 66 8.89 6.94 -4.47
N THR A 67 8.53 7.71 -3.44
CA THR A 67 7.38 7.49 -2.55
C THR A 67 6.27 8.47 -2.87
#